data_AF-W8AXN4-F1
#
_entry.id   AF-W8AXN4-F1
#
_cell.length_a   1.000
_cell.length_b   1.000
_cell.length_c   1.000
_cell.angle_alpha   90.00
_cell.angle_beta   90.00
_cell.angle_gamma   90.00
#
_symmetry.space_group_name_H-M   'P 1'
#
loop_
_entity.id
_entity.type
_entity.pdbx_description
1 polymer ?
#
loop_
_entity_poly.entity_id
_entity_poly.type
_entity_poly.pdbx_seq_one_letter_code
_entity_poly.pdbx_strand_id
1 'polypeptide(L)'
;MAVISEHGSGGSSSGSSNEELRLKDQNEKNLQNISTVPEFFAHKNIFVTGGTGFLGTVLIEELLDTHPDIGTIYVLVRGKRKFDPNERISRLLQKPVSTTKSRLRGMEIR
;
A
#
# COMPACT_ATOMS: atom_id res chain seq x y z
N MET A 1 13.20 -9.54 -4.28
CA MET A 1 12.73 -8.16 -4.46
C MET A 1 13.05 -7.42 -3.18
N ALA A 2 13.97 -6.46 -3.22
CA ALA A 2 14.27 -5.59 -2.09
C ALA A 2 13.31 -4.40 -2.13
N VAL A 3 12.85 -3.97 -0.95
CA VAL A 3 12.11 -2.70 -0.78
C VAL A 3 13.14 -1.62 -0.51
N ILE A 4 13.12 -0.56 -1.32
CA ILE A 4 13.96 0.62 -1.13
C ILE A 4 13.06 1.68 -0.50
N SER A 5 13.42 2.10 0.71
CA SER A 5 12.84 3.23 1.44
C SER A 5 13.84 4.38 1.44
N GLU A 6 13.40 5.63 1.29
CA GLU A 6 14.15 6.83 1.72
C GLU A 6 13.85 7.03 3.23
N HIS A 7 14.80 7.05 4.18
CA HIS A 7 15.96 7.93 4.45
C HIS A 7 15.61 9.22 5.21
N GLY A 8 15.75 9.16 6.55
CA GLY A 8 15.88 10.32 7.43
C GLY A 8 17.31 10.39 8.00
N SER A 9 18.03 11.46 7.67
CA SER A 9 19.41 11.77 8.05
C SER A 9 19.60 11.98 9.57
N GLY A 10 20.72 11.48 10.11
CA GLY A 10 21.02 11.47 11.54
C GLY A 10 21.64 12.75 12.13
N GLY A 11 21.94 12.68 13.43
CA GLY A 11 22.73 13.65 14.18
C GLY A 11 22.80 13.33 15.68
N SER A 12 23.99 12.94 16.15
CA SER A 12 24.37 12.74 17.55
C SER A 12 24.80 14.03 18.23
N SER A 13 24.45 14.28 19.51
CA SER A 13 25.36 14.85 20.53
C SER A 13 24.66 15.08 21.88
N SER A 14 25.45 14.96 22.93
CA SER A 14 25.20 15.08 24.38
C SER A 14 24.64 16.41 24.91
N GLY A 15 23.60 16.33 25.76
CA GLY A 15 23.50 16.91 27.12
C GLY A 15 23.08 18.39 27.30
N SER A 16 21.99 18.61 28.06
CA SER A 16 21.84 19.54 29.21
C SER A 16 20.56 20.40 29.14
N SER A 17 19.68 20.26 30.15
CA SER A 17 18.59 21.12 30.70
C SER A 17 17.63 21.90 29.77
N ASN A 18 18.05 22.31 28.58
CA ASN A 18 17.26 22.97 27.53
C ASN A 18 16.65 21.97 26.52
N GLU A 19 16.90 20.66 26.69
CA GLU A 19 16.40 19.61 25.79
C GLU A 19 14.89 19.39 25.90
N GLU A 20 14.28 19.57 27.07
CA GLU A 20 12.87 19.22 27.29
C GLU A 20 11.87 20.13 26.55
N LEU A 21 12.23 21.40 26.32
CA LEU A 21 11.43 22.33 25.51
C LEU A 21 11.60 22.07 23.99
N ARG A 22 12.81 21.68 23.54
CA ARG A 22 13.03 21.27 22.14
C ARG A 22 12.38 19.92 21.85
N LEU A 23 12.35 19.00 22.81
CA LEU A 23 11.68 17.71 22.68
C LEU A 23 10.17 17.87 22.50
N LYS A 24 9.52 18.87 23.13
CA LYS A 24 8.11 19.18 22.88
C LYS A 24 7.86 19.72 21.46
N ASP A 25 8.65 20.70 21.02
CA ASP A 25 8.57 21.22 19.65
C ASP A 25 8.89 20.17 18.58
N GLN A 26 9.84 19.28 18.86
CA GLN A 26 10.21 18.19 17.94
C GLN A 26 9.20 17.03 17.96
N ASN A 27 8.56 16.78 19.11
CA ASN A 27 7.49 15.79 19.21
C ASN A 27 6.21 16.28 18.54
N GLU A 28 5.84 17.56 18.70
CA GLU A 28 4.72 18.18 17.99
C GLU A 28 4.95 18.20 16.47
N LYS A 29 6.17 18.51 16.01
CA LYS A 29 6.54 18.41 14.59
C LYS A 29 6.55 16.97 14.07
N ASN A 30 6.87 15.97 14.90
CA ASN A 30 6.78 14.56 14.51
C ASN A 30 5.33 14.10 14.38
N LEU A 31 4.43 14.57 15.25
CA LEU A 31 2.99 14.29 15.13
C LEU A 31 2.39 14.90 13.86
N GLN A 32 2.89 16.06 13.43
CA GLN A 32 2.54 16.70 12.16
C GLN A 32 3.08 15.94 10.93
N ASN A 33 4.01 15.00 11.11
CA ASN A 33 4.62 14.22 10.03
C ASN A 33 4.03 12.80 9.93
N ILE A 34 3.02 12.47 10.74
CA ILE A 34 2.29 11.21 10.63
C ILE A 34 1.24 11.38 9.53
N SER A 35 1.55 10.88 8.32
CA SER A 35 0.56 10.79 7.26
C SER A 35 -0.57 9.86 7.68
N THR A 36 -1.81 10.26 7.42
CA THR A 36 -2.96 9.34 7.50
C THR A 36 -2.78 8.18 6.52
N VAL A 37 -3.51 7.07 6.72
CA VAL A 37 -3.43 5.92 5.79
C VAL A 37 -3.72 6.34 4.35
N PRO A 38 -4.71 7.21 4.07
CA PRO A 38 -4.93 7.66 2.70
C PRO A 38 -3.84 8.54 2.12
N GLU A 39 -3.33 9.49 2.89
CA GLU A 39 -2.18 10.31 2.46
C GLU A 39 -0.95 9.46 2.21
N PHE A 40 -0.76 8.41 3.02
CA PHE A 40 0.33 7.48 2.83
C PHE A 40 0.20 6.74 1.50
N PHE A 41 -0.98 6.27 1.09
CA PHE A 41 -1.12 5.51 -0.16
C PHE A 41 -1.34 6.37 -1.40
N ALA A 42 -1.65 7.65 -1.26
CA ALA A 42 -1.85 8.57 -2.37
C ALA A 42 -0.66 8.57 -3.34
N HIS A 43 -0.95 8.36 -4.62
CA HIS A 43 -0.05 8.31 -5.75
C HIS A 43 1.06 7.24 -5.67
N LYS A 44 1.05 6.37 -4.65
CA LYS A 44 2.04 5.30 -4.51
C LYS A 44 1.71 4.12 -5.41
N ASN A 45 2.74 3.58 -6.04
CA ASN A 45 2.68 2.32 -6.74
C ASN A 45 2.88 1.16 -5.74
N ILE A 46 1.98 0.19 -5.75
CA ILE A 46 1.95 -0.89 -4.76
C ILE A 46 2.20 -2.23 -5.45
N PHE A 47 3.13 -3.02 -4.92
CA PHE A 47 3.37 -4.37 -5.40
C PHE A 47 2.81 -5.40 -4.41
N VAL A 48 1.81 -6.16 -4.84
CA VAL A 48 1.11 -7.16 -4.02
C VAL A 48 1.55 -8.57 -4.43
N THR A 49 2.15 -9.29 -3.49
CA THR A 49 2.35 -10.74 -3.61
C THR A 49 1.18 -11.50 -3.01
N GLY A 50 0.81 -12.65 -3.57
CA GLY A 50 -0.32 -13.43 -3.07
C GLY A 50 -1.69 -12.79 -3.36
N GLY A 51 -1.75 -11.80 -4.25
CA GLY A 51 -3.01 -11.10 -4.61
C GLY A 51 -4.12 -12.03 -5.09
N THR A 52 -3.79 -13.21 -5.65
CA THR A 52 -4.79 -14.23 -6.05
C THR A 52 -5.49 -14.96 -4.90
N GLY A 53 -4.96 -14.83 -3.67
CA GLY A 53 -5.50 -15.45 -2.46
C GLY A 53 -6.67 -14.66 -1.87
N PHE A 54 -7.35 -15.22 -0.88
CA PHE A 54 -8.53 -14.59 -0.25
C PHE A 54 -8.22 -13.18 0.27
N LEU A 55 -7.27 -13.07 1.21
CA LEU A 55 -6.90 -11.78 1.80
C LEU A 55 -6.30 -10.80 0.78
N GLY A 56 -5.48 -11.29 -0.15
CA GLY A 56 -4.87 -10.46 -1.17
C GLY A 56 -5.90 -9.79 -2.07
N THR A 57 -7.00 -10.49 -2.37
CA THR A 57 -8.10 -9.94 -3.18
C THR A 57 -8.86 -8.86 -2.39
N VAL A 58 -9.16 -9.11 -1.11
CA VAL A 58 -9.82 -8.14 -0.22
C VAL A 58 -8.97 -6.87 -0.04
N LEU A 59 -7.65 -7.02 0.17
CA LEU A 59 -6.73 -5.90 0.28
C LEU A 59 -6.75 -5.02 -0.98
N ILE A 60 -6.74 -5.64 -2.17
CA ILE A 60 -6.79 -4.90 -3.43
C ILE A 60 -8.13 -4.17 -3.57
N GLU A 61 -9.24 -4.80 -3.20
CA GLU A 61 -10.57 -4.17 -3.21
C GLU A 61 -10.62 -2.96 -2.27
N GLU A 62 -10.16 -3.12 -1.03
CA GLU A 62 -10.11 -2.06 -0.02
C GLU A 62 -9.28 -0.88 -0.51
N LEU A 63 -8.08 -1.13 -1.01
CA LEU A 63 -7.20 -0.09 -1.53
C LEU A 63 -7.85 0.69 -2.70
N LEU A 64 -8.55 0.01 -3.61
CA LEU A 64 -9.21 0.66 -4.74
C LEU A 64 -10.52 1.38 -4.37
N ASP A 65 -11.21 0.93 -3.33
CA ASP A 65 -12.49 1.51 -2.90
C ASP A 65 -12.28 2.73 -2.01
N THR A 66 -11.42 2.62 -0.99
CA THR A 66 -11.24 3.66 0.03
C THR A 66 -10.12 4.67 -0.28
N HIS A 67 -9.25 4.37 -1.25
CA HIS A 67 -8.11 5.23 -1.62
C HIS A 67 -8.17 5.64 -3.11
N PRO A 68 -8.98 6.65 -3.49
CA PRO A 68 -9.18 7.02 -4.89
C PRO A 68 -7.91 7.52 -5.58
N ASP A 69 -6.98 8.12 -4.83
CA ASP A 69 -5.75 8.69 -5.37
C ASP A 69 -4.58 7.69 -5.42
N ILE A 70 -4.84 6.40 -5.20
CA ILE A 70 -3.78 5.38 -5.24
C ILE A 70 -3.16 5.28 -6.64
N GLY A 71 -1.86 5.00 -6.70
CA GLY A 71 -1.16 4.77 -7.96
C GLY A 71 -1.48 3.39 -8.57
N THR A 72 -0.51 2.81 -9.27
CA THR A 72 -0.71 1.50 -9.91
C THR A 72 -0.52 0.36 -8.90
N ILE A 73 -1.48 -0.56 -8.84
CA ILE A 73 -1.35 -1.82 -8.10
C ILE A 73 -0.84 -2.91 -9.06
N TYR A 74 0.36 -3.41 -8.79
CA TYR A 74 0.99 -4.51 -9.49
C TYR A 74 0.79 -5.80 -8.72
N VAL A 75 0.27 -6.85 -9.36
CA VAL A 75 -0.01 -8.13 -8.69
C VAL A 75 0.89 -9.23 -9.24
N LEU A 76 1.68 -9.86 -8.37
CA LEU A 76 2.48 -11.02 -8.75
C LEU A 76 1.60 -12.28 -8.80
N VAL A 77 1.46 -12.84 -10.00
CA VAL A 77 0.74 -14.10 -10.21
C VAL A 77 1.74 -15.21 -10.51
N ARG A 78 1.76 -16.24 -9.65
CA ARG A 78 2.53 -17.45 -9.92
C ARG A 78 1.91 -18.21 -11.10
N GLY A 79 2.69 -18.42 -12.16
CA GLY A 79 2.34 -19.34 -13.25
C GLY A 79 2.33 -20.79 -12.78
N LYS A 80 1.37 -21.58 -13.28
CA LYS A 80 1.38 -23.04 -13.21
C LYS A 80 1.43 -23.57 -14.63
N ARG A 81 2.17 -24.66 -14.88
CA ARG A 81 2.37 -25.31 -16.19
C ARG A 81 1.09 -25.64 -16.99
N LYS A 82 -0.11 -25.48 -16.41
CA LYS A 82 -1.42 -25.84 -16.98
C LYS A 82 -2.48 -24.72 -16.90
N PHE A 83 -2.14 -23.52 -16.43
CA PHE A 83 -3.09 -22.40 -16.33
C PHE A 83 -2.46 -21.14 -16.91
N ASP A 84 -3.19 -20.51 -17.83
CA ASP A 84 -2.83 -19.21 -18.37
C ASP A 84 -2.81 -18.17 -17.22
N PRO A 85 -1.72 -17.41 -17.04
CA PRO A 85 -1.67 -16.30 -16.08
C PRO A 85 -2.86 -15.35 -16.19
N ASN A 86 -3.32 -15.06 -17.41
CA ASN A 86 -4.48 -14.20 -17.66
C ASN A 86 -5.76 -14.80 -17.09
N GLU A 87 -5.93 -16.12 -17.14
CA GLU A 87 -7.09 -16.79 -16.56
C GLU A 87 -7.13 -16.64 -15.03
N ARG A 88 -5.97 -16.61 -14.36
CA ARG A 88 -5.91 -16.38 -12.90
C ARG A 88 -6.25 -14.93 -12.55
N ILE A 89 -5.88 -13.97 -13.40
CA ILE A 89 -6.24 -12.56 -13.21
C ILE A 89 -7.72 -12.33 -13.51
N SER A 90 -8.27 -12.92 -14.58
CA SER A 90 -9.70 -12.88 -14.85
C SER A 90 -10.52 -13.47 -13.70
N ARG A 91 -10.07 -14.58 -13.10
CA ARG A 91 -10.69 -15.14 -11.89
C ARG A 91 -10.57 -14.23 -10.67
N LEU A 92 -9.50 -13.43 -10.57
CA LEU A 92 -9.37 -12.40 -9.54
C LEU A 92 -10.45 -11.32 -9.68
N LEU A 93 -10.64 -10.82 -10.91
CA LEU A 93 -11.63 -9.79 -11.23
C LEU A 93 -13.08 -10.29 -11.11
N GLN A 94 -13.32 -11.59 -11.30
CA GLN A 94 -14.65 -12.19 -11.27
C GLN A 94 -15.07 -12.70 -9.88
N LYS A 95 -14.12 -12.96 -8.97
CA LYS A 95 -14.40 -13.56 -7.66
C LYS A 95 -15.37 -12.70 -6.84
N PRO A 96 -16.46 -13.28 -6.30
CA PRO A 96 -17.23 -12.62 -5.25
C PRO A 96 -16.47 -12.74 -3.94
N VAL A 97 -15.76 -11.66 -3.57
CA VAL A 97 -15.03 -11.65 -2.29
C VAL A 97 -15.51 -10.58 -1.31
N SER A 98 -16.31 -9.61 -1.73
CA SER A 98 -17.13 -8.79 -0.83
C SER A 98 -18.31 -8.15 -1.58
N THR A 99 -19.29 -7.68 -0.82
CA THR A 99 -20.57 -7.12 -1.27
C THR A 99 -20.43 -5.85 -2.14
N THR A 100 -19.24 -5.23 -2.21
CA THR A 100 -18.98 -3.92 -2.84
C THR A 100 -18.28 -4.06 -4.21
N LYS A 101 -18.96 -4.68 -5.19
CA LYS A 101 -18.39 -5.01 -6.52
C LYS A 101 -18.38 -3.88 -7.58
N SER A 102 -18.53 -2.61 -7.23
CA SER A 102 -18.72 -1.57 -8.25
C SER A 102 -17.45 -1.28 -9.08
N ARG A 103 -16.27 -1.22 -8.46
CA ARG A 103 -15.03 -0.71 -9.11
C ARG A 103 -14.16 -1.78 -9.78
N LEU A 104 -14.15 -3.02 -9.28
CA LEU A 104 -13.34 -4.10 -9.89
C LEU A 104 -13.88 -4.59 -11.24
N ARG A 105 -15.18 -4.38 -11.54
CA ARG A 105 -15.84 -4.93 -12.73
C ARG A 105 -15.49 -4.27 -14.07
N GLY A 106 -14.82 -3.12 -14.05
CA GLY A 106 -14.41 -2.39 -15.26
C GLY A 106 -12.90 -2.40 -15.53
N MET A 107 -12.12 -3.16 -14.76
CA MET A 107 -10.66 -3.17 -14.90
C MET A 107 -10.23 -4.15 -15.99
N GLU A 108 -9.47 -3.65 -16.97
CA GLU A 108 -8.82 -4.47 -17.99
C GLU A 108 -7.38 -4.80 -17.62
N ILE A 109 -6.93 -5.99 -18.01
CA ILE A 109 -5.52 -6.38 -17.93
C ILE A 109 -4.80 -5.63 -19.05
N ARG A 110 -3.92 -4.70 -18.68
CA ARG A 110 -3.02 -3.99 -19.61
C ARG A 110 -1.75 -4.78 -19.87
#